data_AF-A0A2B0W188-F1
#
_entry.id   AF-A0A2B0W188-F1
#
_cell.length_a   1.000
_cell.length_b   1.000
_cell.length_c   1.000
_cell.angle_alpha   90.00
_cell.angle_beta   90.00
_cell.angle_gamma   90.00
#
_symmetry.space_group_name_H-M   'P 1'
#
loop_
_entity.id
_entity.type
_entity.pdbx_description
1 polymer ?
#
loop_
_entity_poly.entity_id
_entity_poly.type
_entity_poly.pdbx_seq_one_letter_code
_entity_poly.pdbx_strand_id
1 'polypeptide(L)' 'MRIGTNVLSMNARQSLYENERRMNVAMERLATGKKLNAASDNPANIAIVTRMHARANGLGVAANNTQDGMSL' A
#
# COMPACT_ATOMS: atom_id res chain seq x y z
N MET A 1 -30.90 29.84 -14.67
CA MET A 1 -30.64 28.83 -13.64
C MET A 1 -31.54 27.63 -13.92
N ARG A 2 -30.98 26.43 -14.13
CA ARG A 2 -31.78 25.21 -14.36
C ARG A 2 -32.21 24.66 -13.00
N ILE A 3 -33.52 24.57 -12.79
CA ILE A 3 -34.19 24.19 -11.52
C ILE A 3 -33.90 22.72 -11.11
N GLY A 4 -33.27 21.91 -11.97
CA GLY A 4 -33.00 20.49 -11.72
C GLY A 4 -31.53 20.10 -11.45
N THR A 5 -30.56 21.00 -11.64
CA THR A 5 -29.13 20.68 -11.46
C THR A 5 -28.41 21.77 -10.69
N ASN A 6 -28.22 21.52 -9.39
CA ASN A 6 -27.39 22.36 -8.54
C ASN A 6 -25.92 21.96 -8.73
N VAL A 7 -25.23 22.66 -9.63
CA VAL A 7 -23.81 22.40 -9.96
C VAL A 7 -22.90 22.53 -8.72
N LEU A 8 -23.19 23.45 -7.81
CA LEU A 8 -22.44 23.59 -6.55
C LEU A 8 -22.62 22.36 -5.65
N SER A 9 -23.85 21.86 -5.52
CA SER A 9 -24.14 20.64 -4.76
C SER A 9 -23.51 19.40 -5.42
N MET A 10 -23.51 19.30 -6.75
CA MET A 10 -22.84 18.21 -7.46
C MET A 10 -21.32 18.24 -7.28
N ASN A 11 -20.70 19.43 -7.35
CA ASN A 11 -19.27 19.58 -7.10
C ASN A 11 -18.91 19.24 -5.65
N ALA A 12 -19.70 19.70 -4.67
CA ALA A 12 -19.51 19.34 -3.28
C ALA A 12 -19.62 17.82 -3.07
N ARG A 13 -20.60 17.17 -3.71
CA ARG A 13 -20.77 15.71 -3.66
C ARG A 13 -19.60 14.96 -4.30
N GLN A 14 -19.06 15.47 -5.41
CA GLN A 14 -17.88 14.90 -6.06
C GLN A 14 -16.64 15.01 -5.15
N SER A 15 -16.42 16.18 -4.54
CA SER A 15 -15.32 16.39 -3.58
C SER A 15 -15.47 15.53 -2.32
N LEU A 16 -16.70 15.32 -1.84
CA LEU A 16 -16.98 14.39 -0.74
C LEU A 16 -16.62 12.95 -1.12
N TYR A 17 -17.05 12.49 -2.30
CA TYR A 17 -16.72 11.15 -2.78
C TYR A 17 -15.21 10.93 -2.93
N GLU A 18 -14.48 11.92 -3.43
CA GLU A 18 -13.01 11.87 -3.49
C GLU A 18 -12.37 11.82 -2.09
N ASN A 19 -12.89 12.59 -1.13
CA ASN A 19 -12.42 12.57 0.25
C ASN A 19 -12.70 11.22 0.93
N GLU A 20 -13.89 10.65 0.76
CA GLU A 20 -14.22 9.32 1.28
C GLU A 20 -13.28 8.26 0.72
N ARG A 21 -13.01 8.28 -0.59
CA ARG A 21 -12.06 7.36 -1.21
C ARG A 21 -10.65 7.52 -0.64
N ARG A 22 -10.16 8.75 -0.45
CA ARG A 22 -8.85 9.01 0.17
C ARG A 22 -8.81 8.55 1.63
N MET A 23 -9.90 8.78 2.37
CA MET A 23 -10.02 8.34 3.76
C MET A 23 -9.99 6.81 3.86
N ASN A 24 -10.69 6.10 3.00
CA ASN A 24 -10.66 4.63 2.97
C ASN A 24 -9.25 4.08 2.72
N VAL A 25 -8.49 4.66 1.78
CA VAL A 25 -7.09 4.26 1.53
C VAL A 25 -6.20 4.57 2.74
N ALA A 26 -6.40 5.72 3.40
CA ALA A 26 -5.66 6.08 4.60
C ALA A 26 -5.97 5.12 5.76
N MET A 27 -7.24 4.76 5.95
CA MET A 27 -7.67 3.77 6.95
C MET A 27 -7.11 2.38 6.65
N GLU A 28 -7.06 1.95 5.40
CA GLU A 28 -6.44 0.69 4.99
C GLU A 28 -4.93 0.67 5.32
N ARG A 29 -4.21 1.78 5.07
CA ARG A 29 -2.78 1.92 5.43
C ARG A 29 -2.56 1.91 6.92
N LEU A 30 -3.44 2.56 7.68
CA LEU A 30 -3.39 2.54 9.14
C LEU A 30 -3.63 1.13 9.69
N ALA A 31 -4.65 0.43 9.20
CA ALA A 31 -5.02 -0.90 9.66
C ALA A 31 -3.97 -1.97 9.32
N THR A 32 -3.37 -1.90 8.12
CA THR A 32 -2.35 -2.85 7.69
C THR A 32 -0.94 -2.48 8.18
N GLY A 33 -0.74 -1.23 8.59
CA GLY A 33 0.58 -0.66 8.89
C GLY A 33 1.51 -0.56 7.67
N LYS A 34 1.03 -0.90 6.47
CA LYS A 34 1.81 -0.88 5.24
C LYS A 34 1.53 0.39 4.46
N LYS A 35 2.57 0.99 3.90
CA LYS A 35 2.43 2.15 3.01
C LYS A 35 1.90 1.74 1.62
N LEU A 36 2.21 0.51 1.22
CA LEU A 36 1.78 -0.14 -0.03
C LEU A 36 0.80 -1.26 0.32
N ASN A 37 -0.48 -1.06 0.03
CA ASN A 37 -1.54 -2.04 0.34
C ASN A 37 -2.03 -2.76 -0.92
N ALA A 38 -2.20 -2.03 -2.02
CA ALA A 38 -2.74 -2.57 -3.25
C ALA A 38 -1.64 -2.78 -4.32
N ALA A 39 -1.53 -4.02 -4.82
CA ALA A 39 -0.72 -4.40 -5.97
C ALA A 39 -1.11 -3.65 -7.25
N SER A 40 -2.39 -3.27 -7.36
CA SER A 40 -2.91 -2.47 -8.48
C SER A 40 -2.38 -1.04 -8.50
N ASP A 41 -2.17 -0.43 -7.34
CA ASP A 41 -1.84 1.00 -7.27
C ASP A 41 -0.39 1.26 -7.66
N ASN A 42 0.53 0.34 -7.35
CA ASN A 42 1.96 0.47 -7.66
C ASN A 42 2.63 -0.92 -7.83
N PRO A 43 2.41 -1.62 -8.96
CA PRO A 43 2.93 -2.98 -9.17
C PRO A 43 4.47 -3.03 -9.17
N ALA A 44 5.14 -1.98 -9.68
CA ALA A 44 6.59 -1.89 -9.69
C ALA A 44 7.18 -1.83 -8.27
N ASN A 45 6.58 -1.03 -7.37
CA ASN A 45 7.06 -0.89 -6.01
C ASN A 45 6.84 -2.17 -5.20
N ILE A 46 5.72 -2.85 -5.40
CA ILE A 46 5.47 -4.14 -4.74
C ILE A 46 6.43 -5.21 -5.25
N ALA A 47 6.74 -5.26 -6.54
CA ALA A 47 7.76 -6.17 -7.05
C ALA A 47 9.16 -5.92 -6.48
N ILE A 48 9.52 -4.67 -6.18
CA ILE A 48 10.78 -4.33 -5.51
C ILE A 48 10.74 -4.77 -4.05
N VAL A 49 9.69 -4.39 -3.30
CA VAL A 49 9.54 -4.74 -1.89
C VAL A 49 9.54 -6.26 -1.68
N THR A 50 8.82 -7.01 -2.52
CA THR A 50 8.83 -8.49 -2.48
C THR A 50 10.22 -9.06 -2.73
N ARG A 51 10.96 -8.52 -3.72
CA ARG A 51 12.36 -8.94 -3.97
C ARG A 51 13.29 -8.60 -2.80
N MET A 52 13.10 -7.44 -2.16
CA MET A 52 13.86 -7.07 -0.96
C MET A 52 13.55 -7.99 0.20
N HIS A 53 12.28 -8.34 0.42
CA HIS A 53 11.88 -9.30 1.44
C HIS A 53 12.46 -10.70 1.19
N ALA A 54 12.43 -11.17 -0.06
CA ALA A 54 13.04 -12.44 -0.45
C ALA A 54 14.55 -12.45 -0.18
N ARG A 55 15.26 -11.36 -0.52
CA ARG A 55 16.68 -11.20 -0.20
C ARG A 55 16.95 -11.19 1.29
N ALA A 56 16.16 -10.46 2.09
CA ALA A 56 16.32 -10.41 3.54
C ALA A 56 16.15 -11.80 4.18
N ASN A 57 15.12 -12.54 3.77
CA ASN A 57 14.90 -13.91 4.24
C ASN A 57 16.05 -14.84 3.81
N GLY A 58 16.50 -14.74 2.56
CA GLY A 58 17.64 -15.52 2.06
C GLY A 58 18.93 -15.23 2.81
N LEU A 59 19.20 -13.96 3.15
CA LEU A 59 20.34 -13.57 3.98
C LEU A 59 20.24 -14.12 5.41
N GLY A 60 19.04 -14.16 5.99
CA GLY A 60 18.83 -14.77 7.31
C GLY A 60 19.17 -16.25 7.34
N VAL A 61 18.74 -17.01 6.32
CA VAL A 61 19.10 -18.43 6.18
C VAL A 61 20.60 -18.58 5.92
N ALA A 62 21.19 -17.73 5.05
CA ALA A 62 22.63 -17.76 4.81
C ALA A 62 23.44 -17.50 6.09
N ALA A 63 23.02 -16.55 6.94
CA ALA A 63 23.64 -16.27 8.22
C ALA A 63 23.57 -17.48 9.17
N ASN A 64 22.41 -18.12 9.28
CA ASN A 64 22.26 -19.34 10.08
C ASN A 64 23.15 -20.46 9.55
N ASN A 65 23.17 -20.69 8.23
CA ASN A 65 24.03 -21.70 7.61
C ASN A 65 25.52 -21.43 7.86
N THR A 66 25.96 -20.16 7.83
CA THR A 66 27.35 -19.82 8.18
C THR A 66 27.67 -20.07 9.64
N GLN A 67 26.72 -19.81 10.54
CA GLN A 67 26.89 -20.05 11.96
C GLN A 67 26.96 -21.55 12.28
N ASP A 68 26.10 -22.35 11.65
CA ASP A 68 26.14 -23.82 11.74
C ASP A 68 27.46 -24.38 11.18
N GLY A 69 27.93 -23.84 10.04
CA GLY A 69 29.21 -24.21 9.44
C GLY A 69 30.44 -23.80 10.26
N MET A 70 30.34 -22.77 11.11
CA MET A 70 31.39 -22.42 12.08
C MET A 70 31.36 -23.28 13.34
N SER A 71 30.22 -23.87 13.67
CA SER A 71 30.04 -24.69 14.88
C SER A 71 30.38 -26.17 14.67
N LEU A 72 30.66 -26.58 13.42
CA LEU A 72 31.14 -27.89 13.01
C LEU A 72 32.68 -27.92 12.99
#